data_AF-A0A357M142-F1
#
_entry.id   AF-A0A357M142-F1
#
_cell.length_a   1.000
_cell.length_b   1.000
_cell.length_c   1.000
_cell.angle_alpha   90.00
_cell.angle_beta   90.00
_cell.angle_gamma   90.00
#
_symmetry.space_group_name_H-M   'P 1'
#
loop_
_entity.id
_entity.type
_entity.pdbx_description
1 polymer ?
#
loop_
_entity_poly.entity_id
_entity_poly.type
_entity_poly.pdbx_seq_one_letter_code
_entity_poly.pdbx_strand_id
1 'polypeptide(L)' 'LQEVENIAREKGCCKVTLEVLSGNQTAINSYQKFGFRQYELDPEKGQAQFWEKKLA' A
#
# COMPACT_ATOMS: atom_id res chain seq x y z
N LEU A 1 5.54 -11.87 1.96
CA LEU A 1 4.44 -11.19 1.24
C LEU A 1 3.74 -12.10 0.24
N GLN A 2 4.44 -13.07 -0.36
CA GLN A 2 3.83 -14.05 -1.27
C GLN A 2 2.55 -14.71 -0.74
N GLU A 3 2.55 -15.15 0.53
CA GLU A 3 1.38 -15.81 1.11
C GLU A 3 0.15 -14.88 1.21
N VAL A 4 0.37 -13.62 1.55
CA VAL A 4 -0.70 -12.61 1.59
C VAL A 4 -1.28 -12.38 0.19
N GLU A 5 -0.43 -12.34 -0.84
CA GLU A 5 -0.90 -12.24 -2.23
C GLU A 5 -1.70 -13.45 -2.67
N ASN A 6 -1.27 -14.66 -2.29
CA ASN A 6 -1.97 -15.90 -2.62
C ASN A 6 -3.40 -15.86 -2.05
N ILE A 7 -3.53 -15.58 -0.76
CA ILE A 7 -4.82 -15.46 -0.07
C ILE A 7 -5.68 -14.35 -0.69
N ALA A 8 -5.07 -13.20 -1.03
CA ALA A 8 -5.79 -12.09 -1.65
C ALA A 8 -6.37 -12.49 -3.02
N ARG A 9 -5.59 -13.18 -3.85
CA ARG A 9 -6.03 -13.69 -5.16
C ARG A 9 -7.13 -14.74 -5.00
N GLU A 10 -6.99 -15.69 -4.07
CA GLU A 10 -8.01 -16.70 -3.77
C GLU A 10 -9.34 -16.07 -3.33
N LYS A 11 -9.27 -14.97 -2.57
CA LYS A 11 -10.45 -14.20 -2.12
C LYS A 11 -11.01 -13.25 -3.19
N GLY A 12 -10.43 -13.21 -4.39
CA GLY A 12 -10.86 -12.30 -5.46
C GLY A 12 -10.58 -10.82 -5.17
N CYS A 13 -9.63 -10.52 -4.28
CA CYS A 13 -9.21 -9.14 -4.00
C CYS A 13 -8.43 -8.57 -5.20
N CYS A 14 -8.70 -7.32 -5.54
CA CYS A 14 -8.05 -6.66 -6.68
C CYS A 14 -6.73 -5.95 -6.33
N LYS A 15 -6.41 -5.76 -5.04
CA LYS A 15 -5.17 -5.14 -4.55
C LYS A 15 -4.93 -5.40 -3.07
N VAL A 16 -3.69 -5.20 -2.63
CA VAL A 16 -3.28 -5.15 -1.22
C VAL A 16 -2.68 -3.77 -0.95
N THR A 17 -3.08 -3.12 0.15
CA THR A 17 -2.58 -1.81 0.56
C THR A 17 -1.97 -1.88 1.95
N LEU A 18 -0.93 -1.09 2.21
CA LEU A 18 -0.24 -1.01 3.49
C LEU A 18 -0.13 0.45 3.92
N GLU A 19 -0.36 0.72 5.20
CA GLU A 19 -0.04 2.00 5.83
C GLU A 19 1.37 1.91 6.40
N VAL A 20 2.25 2.79 5.94
CA VAL A 20 3.67 2.78 6.32
C VAL A 20 4.06 4.19 6.74
N LEU A 21 4.65 4.33 7.92
CA LEU A 21 5.19 5.61 8.38
C LEU A 21 6.27 6.09 7.41
N SER A 22 6.20 7.35 6.98
CA SER A 22 7.12 7.93 6.00
C SER A 22 8.59 7.87 6.42
N GLY A 23 8.88 7.93 7.72
CA GLY A 23 10.23 7.81 8.28
C GLY A 23 10.76 6.37 8.35
N ASN A 24 9.94 5.35 8.09
CA ASN A 24 10.36 3.95 8.18
C ASN A 24 10.98 3.47 6.86
N GLN A 25 12.17 3.98 6.55
CA GLN A 25 12.86 3.67 5.30
C GLN A 25 13.15 2.17 5.13
N THR A 26 13.42 1.45 6.21
CA THR A 26 13.62 0.00 6.19
C THR A 26 12.39 -0.73 5.68
N ALA A 27 11.20 -0.40 6.19
CA ALA A 27 9.95 -1.00 5.74
C ALA A 27 9.64 -0.61 4.28
N ILE A 28 9.76 0.67 3.94
CA ILE A 28 9.54 1.18 2.57
C ILE A 28 10.42 0.44 1.57
N ASN A 29 11.73 0.36 1.82
CA ASN A 29 12.68 -0.33 0.95
C ASN A 29 12.38 -1.82 0.83
N SER A 30 11.92 -2.45 1.91
CA SER A 30 11.51 -3.86 1.88
C SER A 30 10.29 -4.05 0.97
N TYR A 31 9.23 -3.27 1.17
CA TYR A 31 7.99 -3.38 0.39
C TYR A 31 8.16 -3.04 -1.08
N GLN A 32 9.01 -2.06 -1.41
CA GLN A 32 9.37 -1.75 -2.81
C GLN A 32 9.95 -2.98 -3.54
N LYS A 33 10.77 -3.81 -2.87
CA LYS A 33 11.31 -5.05 -3.45
C LYS A 33 10.23 -6.08 -3.77
N PHE A 34 9.09 -6.02 -3.07
CA PHE A 34 7.92 -6.85 -3.32
C PHE A 34 6.89 -6.17 -4.24
N GLY A 35 7.27 -5.11 -4.96
CA GLY A 35 6.41 -4.47 -5.97
C GLY A 35 5.39 -3.47 -5.43
N PHE A 36 5.38 -3.19 -4.12
CA PHE A 36 4.57 -2.11 -3.57
C PHE A 36 5.09 -0.75 -4.05
N ARG A 37 4.15 0.15 -4.33
CA ARG A 37 4.42 1.53 -4.75
C ARG A 37 3.46 2.47 -4.04
N GLN A 38 3.78 3.76 -4.02
CA GLN A 38 2.83 4.77 -3.56
C GLN A 38 1.55 4.68 -4.41
N TYR A 39 0.40 4.84 -3.75
CA TYR A 39 -0.88 4.67 -4.42
C TYR A 39 -1.22 5.91 -5.25
N GLU A 40 -1.39 5.71 -6.55
CA GLU A 40 -1.82 6.72 -7.51
C GLU A 40 -3.13 6.27 -8.14
N LEU A 41 -4.15 7.15 -8.13
CA LEU A 41 -5.44 6.89 -8.77
C LEU A 41 -5.40 7.20 -10.26
N ASP A 42 -4.66 8.25 -10.61
CA ASP A 42 -4.48 8.74 -11.96
C ASP A 42 -3.08 9.39 -11.98
N PRO A 43 -2.16 8.89 -12.81
CA PRO A 43 -0.80 9.43 -12.91
C PRO A 43 -0.75 10.94 -13.21
N GLU A 44 -1.77 11.50 -13.87
CA GLU A 44 -1.86 12.93 -14.19
C GLU A 44 -2.39 13.77 -13.02
N LYS A 45 -3.18 13.16 -12.12
CA LYS A 45 -3.75 13.84 -10.95
C LYS A 45 -2.90 13.68 -9.69
N GLY A 46 -1.85 12.87 -9.76
CA GLY A 46 -0.89 12.66 -8.68
C GLY A 46 -1.30 11.59 -7.66
N GLN A 47 -0.63 11.62 -6.52
CA GLN A 47 -0.75 10.58 -5.48
C GLN A 47 -2.02 10.74 -4.65
N ALA A 48 -2.69 9.62 -4.40
CA ALA A 48 -3.82 9.58 -3.49
C ALA A 48 -3.34 9.81 -2.05
N GLN A 49 -4.05 10.67 -1.33
CA GLN A 49 -3.74 11.01 0.06
C GLN A 49 -4.51 10.12 1.02
N PHE A 50 -3.86 9.72 2.12
CA PHE A 50 -4.51 9.01 3.22
C PHE A 50 -4.82 10.01 4.34
N TRP A 51 -6.10 10.12 4.73
CA TRP A 51 -6.57 11.07 5.73
C TRP A 51 -7.21 10.33 6.90
N GLU A 52 -6.83 10.69 8.12
CA GLU A 52 -7.49 10.20 9.34
C GLU A 52 -8.23 11.33 10.05
N LYS A 53 -9.33 10.99 10.74
CA LYS A 53 -10.03 11.90 11.65
C LYS A 53 -10.38 11.14 12.92
N LYS A 54 -9.72 11.48 14.01
CA LYS A 54 -10.06 10.96 15.34
C LYS A 54 -11.37 11.61 15.82
N LEU A 55 -12.31 10.80 16.30
CA LEU A 55 -13.63 11.26 16.76
C LEU A 55 -13.77 11.33 18.30
N ALA A 56 -12.66 11.14 19.03
CA ALA A 56 -12.58 11.25 20.49
C ALA A 56 -11.20 11.70 20.94
#